data_AF-A0A820JP49-F1
#
_entry.id   AF-A0A820JP49-F1
#
_cell.length_a   1.000
_cell.length_b   1.000
_cell.length_c   1.000
_cell.angle_alpha   90.00
_cell.angle_beta   90.00
_cell.angle_gamma   90.00
#
_symmetry.space_group_name_H-M   'P 1'
#
loop_
_entity.id
_entity.type
_entity.pdbx_description
1 polymer ?
#
loop_
_entity_poly.entity_id
_entity_poly.type
_entity_poly.pdbx_seq_one_letter_code
_entity_poly.pdbx_strand_id
1 'polypeptide(L)'
;MIPLKTLTKPPLNQSAFMISPSGQNRMKIGLKLMVLNSQNRKTILTTTTSTTTTTTTTTTTTTTTTTTTTTTTTTAVALPAQCSSYTTNTDSTRNIGYSSTSVCDSSVFGSSGVWVRFLTPAGTSIPTAAPGISHCGTDASGWYNGLYPSTAGSTTTGTVCYDWSSNTCNWSNSIQITDCSTFYVFLLIDPPACNLRYCTV
;
A
#
# COMPACT_ATOMS: atom_id res chain seq x y z
N MET A 1 34.30 49.75 15.02
CA MET A 1 34.20 50.04 13.57
C MET A 1 34.57 48.77 12.83
N ILE A 2 33.58 48.08 12.25
CA ILE A 2 33.75 46.80 11.53
C ILE A 2 33.27 47.07 10.10
N PRO A 3 34.01 46.74 9.04
CA PRO A 3 33.58 47.05 7.68
C PRO A 3 32.50 46.07 7.23
N LEU A 4 31.43 46.62 6.67
CA LEU A 4 30.30 45.92 6.08
C LEU A 4 30.74 45.27 4.76
N LYS A 5 30.84 43.93 4.72
CA LYS A 5 31.03 43.19 3.47
C LYS A 5 29.74 43.23 2.66
N THR A 6 29.81 43.84 1.49
CA THR A 6 28.76 43.83 0.46
C THR A 6 28.60 42.42 -0.10
N LEU A 7 27.40 41.83 0.09
CA LEU A 7 27.01 40.58 -0.55
C LEU A 7 26.51 40.89 -1.96
N THR A 8 27.29 40.54 -2.98
CA THR A 8 26.86 40.54 -4.38
C THR A 8 25.96 39.32 -4.63
N LYS A 9 24.76 39.56 -5.17
CA LYS A 9 23.77 38.56 -5.55
C LYS A 9 24.28 37.73 -6.75
N PRO A 10 24.23 36.39 -6.72
CA PRO A 10 24.57 35.58 -7.89
C PRO A 10 23.50 35.72 -9.00
N PRO A 11 23.88 35.61 -10.29
CA PRO A 11 22.96 35.81 -11.40
C PRO A 11 21.91 34.70 -11.46
N LEU A 12 20.67 35.11 -11.77
CA LEU A 12 19.57 34.21 -12.10
C LEU A 12 19.94 33.41 -13.36
N ASN A 13 20.19 32.12 -13.18
CA ASN A 13 20.29 31.17 -14.30
C ASN A 13 18.88 30.98 -14.89
N GLN A 14 18.58 31.76 -15.93
CA GLN A 14 17.41 31.52 -16.79
C GLN A 14 17.73 30.36 -17.73
N SER A 15 17.46 29.14 -17.27
CA SER A 15 17.36 27.98 -18.16
C SER A 15 15.94 27.90 -18.70
N ALA A 16 15.83 28.09 -20.01
CA ALA A 16 14.60 28.15 -20.78
C ALA A 16 13.74 26.88 -20.61
N PHE A 17 12.48 27.08 -20.23
CA PHE A 17 11.44 26.08 -20.35
C PHE A 17 11.08 25.94 -21.84
N MET A 18 11.55 24.87 -22.49
CA MET A 18 11.06 24.47 -23.80
C MET A 18 9.66 23.89 -23.61
N ILE A 19 8.63 24.69 -23.90
CA ILE A 19 7.25 24.24 -23.99
C ILE A 19 7.15 23.42 -25.28
N SER A 20 7.16 22.08 -25.14
CA SER A 20 6.76 21.17 -26.21
C SER A 20 5.25 21.33 -26.44
N PRO A 21 4.76 21.54 -27.68
CA PRO A 21 3.33 21.60 -27.94
C PRO A 21 2.76 20.18 -27.86
N SER A 22 2.05 19.89 -26.77
CA SER A 22 1.21 18.71 -26.64
C SER A 22 0.10 18.79 -27.69
N GLY A 23 0.13 17.84 -28.63
CA GLY A 23 -0.91 17.62 -29.62
C GLY A 23 -2.25 17.39 -28.93
N GLN A 24 -3.22 18.25 -29.24
CA GLN A 24 -4.60 18.06 -28.82
C GLN A 24 -5.18 16.82 -29.51
N ASN A 25 -5.28 15.71 -28.79
CA ASN A 25 -6.12 14.61 -29.20
C ASN A 25 -7.56 14.91 -28.74
N ARG A 26 -8.33 15.54 -29.64
CA ARG A 26 -9.77 15.77 -29.46
C ARG A 26 -10.50 14.45 -29.59
N MET A 27 -10.87 13.83 -28.48
CA MET A 27 -11.83 12.73 -28.48
C MET A 27 -13.22 13.30 -28.81
N LYS A 28 -13.67 13.12 -30.05
CA LYS A 28 -15.04 13.45 -30.47
C LYS A 28 -16.02 12.54 -29.74
N ILE A 29 -16.77 13.08 -28.78
CA ILE A 29 -17.96 12.43 -28.21
C ILE A 29 -19.07 12.49 -29.28
N GLY A 30 -19.27 11.38 -29.98
CA GLY A 30 -20.41 11.17 -30.84
C GLY A 30 -21.58 10.63 -30.01
N LEU A 31 -22.54 11.48 -29.67
CA LEU A 31 -23.84 11.06 -29.14
C LEU A 31 -24.64 10.43 -30.28
N LYS A 32 -24.69 9.10 -30.34
CA LYS A 32 -25.53 8.38 -31.31
C LYS A 32 -26.83 7.98 -30.63
N LEU A 33 -27.86 8.80 -30.82
CA LEU A 33 -29.25 8.49 -30.49
C LEU A 33 -29.69 7.33 -31.40
N MET A 34 -29.91 6.14 -30.83
CA MET A 34 -30.56 5.04 -31.56
C MET A 34 -32.06 5.13 -31.35
N VAL A 35 -32.74 5.50 -32.43
CA VAL A 35 -34.18 5.41 -32.62
C VAL A 35 -34.61 3.95 -32.49
N LEU A 36 -35.58 3.68 -31.62
CA LEU A 36 -36.32 2.40 -31.59
C LEU A 36 -37.02 2.22 -32.94
N ASN A 37 -36.72 1.14 -33.67
CA ASN A 37 -37.57 0.72 -34.76
C ASN A 37 -37.78 -0.80 -34.74
N SER A 38 -39.06 -1.17 -34.68
CA SER A 38 -39.60 -2.51 -34.65
C SER A 38 -39.68 -3.07 -36.07
N GLN A 39 -39.04 -4.22 -36.32
CA GLN A 39 -39.48 -5.18 -37.34
C GLN A 39 -39.11 -6.59 -36.90
N ASN A 40 -40.13 -7.36 -36.51
CA ASN A 40 -40.10 -8.80 -36.29
C ASN A 40 -39.72 -9.54 -37.58
N ARG A 41 -38.67 -10.36 -37.54
CA ARG A 41 -38.53 -11.50 -38.47
C ARG A 41 -38.00 -12.72 -37.74
N LYS A 42 -38.92 -13.67 -37.48
CA LYS A 42 -38.66 -15.04 -37.03
C LYS A 42 -37.71 -15.73 -38.02
N THR A 43 -36.57 -16.17 -37.55
CA THR A 43 -35.84 -17.31 -38.13
C THR A 43 -35.37 -18.17 -36.97
N ILE A 44 -36.00 -19.33 -36.79
CA ILE A 44 -35.66 -20.29 -35.73
C ILE A 44 -34.48 -21.11 -36.26
N LEU A 45 -33.31 -20.93 -35.66
CA LEU A 45 -32.14 -21.78 -35.87
C LEU A 45 -32.09 -22.77 -34.71
N THR A 46 -32.41 -24.03 -34.99
CA THR A 46 -32.46 -25.11 -33.99
C THR A 46 -31.06 -25.66 -33.78
N THR A 47 -30.35 -25.12 -32.79
CA THR A 47 -29.07 -25.69 -32.32
C THR A 47 -29.37 -26.84 -31.35
N THR A 48 -29.06 -28.08 -31.77
CA THR A 48 -29.22 -29.28 -30.94
C THR A 48 -27.98 -29.41 -30.05
N THR A 49 -28.12 -29.15 -28.75
CA THR A 49 -27.06 -29.35 -27.76
C THR A 49 -27.16 -30.77 -27.21
N SER A 50 -26.22 -31.64 -27.58
CA SER A 50 -26.07 -32.97 -26.97
C SER A 50 -25.69 -32.82 -25.51
N THR A 51 -26.60 -33.21 -24.61
CA THR A 51 -26.40 -33.16 -23.16
C THR A 51 -25.83 -34.52 -22.73
N THR A 52 -24.55 -34.57 -22.37
CA THR A 52 -23.92 -35.77 -21.80
C THR A 52 -24.26 -35.84 -20.32
N THR A 53 -25.14 -36.77 -19.94
CA THR A 53 -25.48 -37.06 -18.54
C THR A 53 -24.35 -37.87 -17.90
N THR A 54 -23.45 -37.20 -17.16
CA THR A 54 -22.49 -37.88 -16.28
C THR A 54 -23.22 -38.38 -15.03
N THR A 55 -23.33 -39.70 -14.89
CA THR A 55 -23.87 -40.34 -13.68
C THR A 55 -22.77 -40.35 -12.62
N THR A 56 -22.90 -39.52 -11.59
CA THR A 56 -21.99 -39.52 -10.44
C THR A 56 -22.46 -40.58 -9.43
N THR A 57 -21.73 -41.68 -9.32
CA THR A 57 -21.93 -42.70 -8.28
C THR A 57 -21.42 -42.14 -6.95
N THR A 58 -22.33 -41.87 -6.01
CA THR A 58 -21.99 -41.49 -4.63
C THR A 58 -21.53 -42.73 -3.86
N THR A 59 -20.22 -42.90 -3.69
CA THR A 59 -19.66 -43.90 -2.77
C THR A 59 -19.62 -43.31 -1.36
N THR A 60 -20.47 -43.80 -0.47
CA THR A 60 -20.46 -43.47 0.96
C THR A 60 -19.28 -44.17 1.63
N THR A 61 -18.17 -43.46 1.83
CA THR A 61 -17.05 -43.92 2.66
C THR A 61 -17.33 -43.56 4.11
N THR A 62 -17.63 -44.56 4.94
CA THR A 62 -17.72 -44.41 6.40
C THR A 62 -16.33 -44.22 6.98
N THR A 63 -15.92 -42.98 7.21
CA THR A 63 -14.67 -42.65 7.90
C THR A 63 -14.90 -42.69 9.42
N THR A 64 -14.31 -43.68 10.09
CA THR A 64 -14.25 -43.75 11.56
C THR A 64 -13.45 -42.56 12.08
N THR A 65 -14.12 -41.60 12.72
CA THR A 65 -13.49 -40.47 13.40
C THR A 65 -12.89 -40.95 14.72
N THR A 66 -11.58 -41.19 14.75
CA THR A 66 -10.83 -41.36 15.99
C THR A 66 -10.65 -39.99 16.63
N THR A 67 -11.38 -39.71 17.70
CA THR A 67 -11.19 -38.51 18.53
C THR A 67 -9.88 -38.64 19.31
N THR A 68 -8.79 -38.14 18.74
CA THR A 68 -7.54 -37.93 19.46
C THR A 68 -7.68 -36.66 20.30
N THR A 69 -7.90 -36.82 21.60
CA THR A 69 -7.84 -35.72 22.57
C THR A 69 -6.37 -35.30 22.72
N THR A 70 -5.93 -34.38 21.88
CA THR A 70 -4.65 -33.70 22.05
C THR A 70 -4.81 -32.69 23.18
N THR A 71 -4.21 -32.99 24.33
CA THR A 71 -4.08 -32.02 25.43
C THR A 71 -3.17 -30.89 24.97
N THR A 72 -3.75 -29.81 24.43
CA THR A 72 -3.03 -28.59 24.08
C THR A 72 -2.57 -27.94 25.37
N THR A 73 -1.33 -28.22 25.77
CA THR A 73 -0.63 -27.39 26.74
C THR A 73 -0.47 -26.01 26.11
N THR A 74 -1.27 -25.04 26.56
CA THR A 74 -1.19 -23.63 26.16
C THR A 74 0.12 -23.04 26.68
N THR A 75 1.22 -23.33 26.00
CA THR A 75 2.46 -22.58 26.18
C THR A 75 2.20 -21.21 25.59
N ALA A 76 2.05 -20.19 26.45
CA ALA A 76 1.97 -18.81 26.00
C ALA A 76 3.20 -18.52 25.12
N VAL A 77 2.98 -18.17 23.85
CA VAL A 77 4.07 -17.77 22.95
C VAL A 77 4.72 -16.54 23.56
N ALA A 78 5.99 -16.66 23.97
CA ALA A 78 6.75 -15.52 24.47
C ALA A 78 6.97 -14.54 23.31
N LEU A 79 6.41 -13.34 23.43
CA LEU A 79 6.54 -12.32 22.39
C LEU A 79 7.93 -11.68 22.41
N PRO A 80 8.46 -11.27 21.23
CA PRO A 80 9.70 -10.50 21.13
C PRO A 80 9.66 -9.17 21.91
N ALA A 81 10.83 -8.65 22.29
CA ALA A 81 10.95 -7.44 23.11
C ALA A 81 10.29 -6.20 22.47
N GLN A 82 10.31 -6.08 21.15
CA GLN A 82 9.64 -5.00 20.41
C GLN A 82 8.12 -5.02 20.55
N CYS A 83 7.51 -6.09 21.08
CA CYS A 83 6.09 -6.11 21.43
C CYS A 83 5.80 -5.45 22.79
N SER A 84 6.83 -5.10 23.55
CA SER A 84 6.75 -4.35 24.81
C SER A 84 7.56 -3.06 24.83
N SER A 85 8.49 -2.88 23.88
CA SER A 85 9.39 -1.73 23.78
C SER A 85 9.31 -1.14 22.37
N TYR A 86 8.46 -0.12 22.21
CA TYR A 86 8.22 0.57 20.95
C TYR A 86 7.77 2.01 21.23
N THR A 87 7.89 2.88 20.23
CA THR A 87 7.32 4.22 20.23
C THR A 87 5.96 4.23 19.55
N THR A 88 5.00 4.98 20.06
CA THR A 88 3.70 5.15 19.41
C THR A 88 3.71 6.29 18.41
N ASN A 89 3.03 6.13 17.27
CA ASN A 89 2.76 7.23 16.34
C ASN A 89 1.25 7.34 16.07
N THR A 90 0.69 8.50 16.43
CA THR A 90 -0.74 8.82 16.31
C THR A 90 -1.00 9.96 15.33
N ASP A 91 -0.02 10.33 14.51
CA ASP A 91 -0.15 11.45 13.57
C ASP A 91 -1.19 11.14 12.50
N SER A 92 -2.37 11.74 12.63
CA SER A 92 -3.50 11.60 11.71
C SER A 92 -3.14 11.85 10.24
N THR A 93 -2.12 12.67 9.97
CA THR A 93 -1.73 13.03 8.61
C THR A 93 -1.06 11.88 7.86
N ARG A 94 -0.67 10.80 8.56
CA ARG A 94 -0.14 9.57 7.93
C ARG A 94 -1.22 8.69 7.31
N ASN A 95 -2.48 8.90 7.68
CA ASN A 95 -3.58 8.11 7.16
C ASN A 95 -3.66 8.25 5.64
N ILE A 96 -3.96 7.16 4.94
CA ILE A 96 -4.13 7.15 3.48
C ILE A 96 -5.18 8.15 2.99
N GLY A 97 -6.21 8.45 3.80
CA GLY A 97 -7.24 9.44 3.49
C GLY A 97 -6.80 10.89 3.63
N TYR A 98 -5.60 11.16 4.14
CA TYR A 98 -5.07 12.52 4.28
C TYR A 98 -4.31 12.95 3.03
N SER A 99 -4.89 13.86 2.24
CA SER A 99 -4.30 14.33 0.98
C SER A 99 -3.68 15.73 1.12
N SER A 100 -2.35 15.76 1.27
CA SER A 100 -1.50 16.97 1.32
C SER A 100 -0.04 16.55 1.06
N THR A 101 0.88 17.48 0.82
CA THR A 101 2.25 17.19 0.35
C THR A 101 3.39 17.85 1.16
N SER A 102 3.13 18.27 2.39
CA SER A 102 4.06 19.15 3.13
C SER A 102 4.94 18.47 4.19
N VAL A 103 4.93 17.14 4.32
CA VAL A 103 5.60 16.41 5.43
C VAL A 103 6.48 15.26 4.93
N CYS A 104 7.54 14.97 5.68
CA CYS A 104 8.49 13.90 5.38
C CYS A 104 9.05 13.15 6.58
N ASP A 105 9.57 11.95 6.31
CA ASP A 105 10.13 11.05 7.32
C ASP A 105 11.68 10.97 7.31
N SER A 106 12.39 11.81 6.53
CA SER A 106 13.85 11.68 6.29
C SER A 106 14.76 11.90 7.51
N SER A 107 14.20 12.21 8.68
CA SER A 107 14.94 12.40 9.93
C SER A 107 14.08 12.07 11.15
N VAL A 108 13.13 11.14 11.00
CA VAL A 108 12.14 10.81 12.03
C VAL A 108 12.51 9.52 12.77
N PHE A 109 13.14 8.58 12.08
CA PHE A 109 13.41 7.24 12.61
C PHE A 109 14.91 6.92 12.75
N GLY A 110 15.79 7.75 12.17
CA GLY A 110 17.22 7.54 12.19
C GLY A 110 17.66 6.38 11.28
N SER A 111 18.97 6.30 11.01
CA SER A 111 19.54 5.25 10.15
C SER A 111 19.56 3.86 10.79
N SER A 112 19.63 3.79 12.12
CA SER A 112 19.55 2.52 12.87
C SER A 112 18.13 2.03 13.10
N GLY A 113 17.15 2.89 12.82
CA GLY A 113 15.73 2.62 12.94
C GLY A 113 15.17 2.61 14.36
N VAL A 114 13.84 2.67 14.42
CA VAL A 114 13.05 2.66 15.66
C VAL A 114 11.86 1.72 15.48
N TRP A 115 11.54 0.95 16.52
CA TRP A 115 10.30 0.18 16.57
C TRP A 115 9.12 1.09 16.85
N VAL A 116 8.15 1.10 15.93
CA VAL A 116 6.98 1.97 15.96
C VAL A 116 5.70 1.16 15.98
N ARG A 117 4.74 1.57 16.81
CA ARG A 117 3.34 1.13 16.75
C ARG A 117 2.48 2.28 16.27
N PHE A 118 1.80 2.10 15.14
CA PHE A 118 0.79 3.06 14.68
C PHE A 118 -0.52 2.86 15.44
N LEU A 119 -1.16 3.98 15.80
CA LEU A 119 -2.45 4.00 16.47
C LEU A 119 -3.38 5.01 15.78
N THR A 120 -4.68 4.80 15.91
CA THR A 120 -5.69 5.79 15.49
C THR A 120 -5.41 7.14 16.17
N PRO A 121 -5.52 8.27 15.45
CA PRO A 121 -6.12 8.43 14.12
C PRO A 121 -5.19 8.20 12.91
N ALA A 122 -3.90 7.90 13.08
CA ALA A 122 -3.02 7.64 11.94
C ALA A 122 -3.51 6.43 11.11
N GLY A 123 -3.97 5.40 11.81
CA GLY A 123 -4.13 4.05 11.28
C GLY A 123 -3.36 3.10 12.19
N THR A 124 -3.38 1.81 11.88
CA THR A 124 -2.72 0.78 12.70
C THR A 124 -1.73 -0.08 11.93
N SER A 125 -1.68 0.08 10.61
CA SER A 125 -0.82 -0.70 9.73
C SER A 125 -0.35 0.11 8.53
N ILE A 126 0.74 -0.28 7.89
CA ILE A 126 1.19 0.26 6.60
C ILE A 126 0.42 -0.47 5.47
N PRO A 127 -0.16 0.23 4.48
CA PRO A 127 -0.91 -0.41 3.41
C PRO A 127 -0.02 -1.36 2.59
N THR A 128 -0.60 -2.46 2.10
CA THR A 128 0.08 -3.46 1.23
C THR A 128 -0.17 -3.22 -0.25
N ALA A 129 -0.86 -2.13 -0.59
CA ALA A 129 -1.10 -1.68 -1.95
C ALA A 129 -0.71 -0.20 -2.08
N ALA A 130 -0.28 0.19 -3.27
CA ALA A 130 0.13 1.56 -3.57
C ALA A 130 -1.05 2.55 -3.35
N PRO A 131 -0.88 3.57 -2.50
CA PRO A 131 -1.90 4.58 -2.24
C PRO A 131 -2.21 5.52 -3.41
N GLY A 132 -1.30 5.64 -4.38
CA GLY A 132 -1.22 6.80 -5.25
C GLY A 132 -0.34 7.91 -4.67
N ILE A 133 -0.03 8.91 -5.49
CA ILE A 133 0.75 10.08 -5.10
C ILE A 133 -0.06 11.04 -4.20
N SER A 134 0.63 11.86 -3.40
CA SER A 134 0.03 12.93 -2.60
C SER A 134 -0.95 12.46 -1.51
N HIS A 135 -0.76 11.24 -1.00
CA HIS A 135 -1.44 10.72 0.19
C HIS A 135 -0.52 10.73 1.41
N CYS A 136 -1.10 10.63 2.60
CA CYS A 136 -0.38 10.53 3.87
C CYS A 136 0.45 11.80 4.18
N GLY A 137 0.04 12.94 3.65
CA GLY A 137 0.65 14.24 3.93
C GLY A 137 2.02 14.44 3.28
N THR A 138 2.36 13.62 2.28
CA THR A 138 3.64 13.65 1.58
C THR A 138 3.45 13.63 0.08
N ASP A 139 4.52 13.93 -0.67
CA ASP A 139 4.56 13.85 -2.12
C ASP A 139 4.51 12.39 -2.61
N ALA A 140 5.39 11.53 -2.09
CA ALA A 140 5.51 10.13 -2.47
C ALA A 140 5.13 9.18 -1.33
N SER A 141 4.01 8.50 -1.51
CA SER A 141 3.31 7.73 -0.48
C SER A 141 3.91 6.33 -0.34
N GLY A 142 4.39 6.00 0.85
CA GLY A 142 5.05 4.73 1.16
C GLY A 142 4.06 3.61 1.47
N TRP A 143 4.25 2.44 0.86
CA TRP A 143 3.47 1.23 1.09
C TRP A 143 4.35 0.00 1.16
N TYR A 144 3.91 -1.02 1.88
CA TYR A 144 4.67 -2.24 2.09
C TYR A 144 4.45 -3.23 0.95
N ASN A 145 5.50 -3.45 0.15
CA ASN A 145 5.50 -4.42 -0.93
C ASN A 145 5.96 -5.79 -0.40
N GLY A 146 5.09 -6.42 0.38
CA GLY A 146 5.36 -7.70 1.01
C GLY A 146 4.17 -8.27 1.75
N LEU A 147 4.39 -9.40 2.43
CA LEU A 147 3.40 -10.06 3.27
C LEU A 147 3.68 -9.76 4.74
N TYR A 148 2.61 -9.43 5.46
CA TYR A 148 2.67 -9.28 6.91
C TYR A 148 2.97 -10.63 7.58
N PRO A 149 3.63 -10.63 8.74
CA PRO A 149 3.71 -11.82 9.57
C PRO A 149 2.29 -12.24 9.99
N SER A 150 2.05 -13.55 10.00
CA SER A 150 0.75 -14.17 10.28
C SER A 150 0.76 -15.07 11.53
N THR A 151 1.90 -15.12 12.23
CA THR A 151 2.08 -15.90 13.45
C THR A 151 2.55 -14.97 14.55
N ALA A 152 1.86 -14.97 15.70
CA ALA A 152 2.25 -14.19 16.86
C ALA A 152 3.72 -14.46 17.25
N GLY A 153 4.48 -13.38 17.45
CA GLY A 153 5.89 -13.39 17.75
C GLY A 153 6.83 -13.53 16.54
N SER A 154 6.28 -13.73 15.33
CA SER A 154 7.11 -13.78 14.12
C SER A 154 7.40 -12.38 13.58
N THR A 155 8.58 -12.24 12.95
CA THR A 155 9.04 -11.02 12.29
C THR A 155 9.31 -11.30 10.81
N THR A 156 8.79 -10.47 9.92
CA THR A 156 9.15 -10.49 8.50
C THR A 156 9.95 -9.25 8.14
N THR A 157 10.89 -9.42 7.23
CA THR A 157 11.62 -8.32 6.58
C THR A 157 11.03 -8.13 5.19
N GLY A 158 10.80 -6.89 4.79
CA GLY A 158 10.37 -6.59 3.43
C GLY A 158 10.66 -5.15 3.04
N THR A 159 10.15 -4.76 1.89
CA THR A 159 10.45 -3.47 1.27
C THR A 159 9.24 -2.55 1.34
N VAL A 160 9.45 -1.33 1.83
CA VAL A 160 8.52 -0.23 1.57
C VAL A 160 8.90 0.41 0.24
N CYS A 161 7.92 0.51 -0.65
CA CYS A 161 8.00 1.22 -1.93
C CYS A 161 7.32 2.58 -1.77
N TYR A 162 7.87 3.62 -2.41
CA TYR A 162 7.27 4.95 -2.42
C TYR A 162 6.72 5.26 -3.82
N ASP A 163 5.41 5.48 -3.87
CA ASP A 163 4.67 5.74 -5.09
C ASP A 163 4.90 7.18 -5.56
N TRP A 164 5.44 7.33 -6.77
CA TRP A 164 5.68 8.65 -7.37
C TRP A 164 5.61 8.61 -8.90
N SER A 165 5.01 9.65 -9.47
CA SER A 165 4.85 9.80 -10.92
C SER A 165 4.10 8.61 -11.54
N SER A 166 4.77 7.77 -12.34
CA SER A 166 4.20 6.58 -12.99
C SER A 166 4.79 5.27 -12.46
N ASN A 167 5.62 5.33 -11.42
CA ASN A 167 6.24 4.18 -10.80
C ASN A 167 5.81 4.09 -9.34
N THR A 168 5.08 3.02 -9.01
CA THR A 168 4.61 2.77 -7.64
C THR A 168 5.73 2.42 -6.66
N CYS A 169 6.96 2.21 -7.14
CA CYS A 169 8.14 1.97 -6.34
C CYS A 169 9.33 2.78 -6.88
N ASN A 170 9.19 4.12 -6.92
CA ASN A 170 10.23 5.00 -7.42
C ASN A 170 11.42 5.11 -6.45
N TRP A 171 11.14 5.05 -5.15
CA TRP A 171 12.12 4.83 -4.10
C TRP A 171 11.72 3.63 -3.26
N SER A 172 12.67 3.14 -2.47
CA SER A 172 12.39 2.06 -1.54
C SER A 172 13.40 2.01 -0.40
N ASN A 173 12.99 1.38 0.70
CA ASN A 173 13.90 0.93 1.75
C ASN A 173 13.36 -0.32 2.44
N SER A 174 14.22 -1.04 3.13
CA SER A 174 13.83 -2.23 3.89
C SER A 174 13.32 -1.85 5.29
N ILE A 175 12.32 -2.59 5.77
CA ILE A 175 11.78 -2.52 7.14
C ILE A 175 11.59 -3.92 7.71
N GLN A 176 11.31 -4.01 9.00
CA GLN A 176 10.81 -5.24 9.63
C GLN A 176 9.43 -5.03 10.23
N ILE A 177 8.59 -6.05 10.22
CA ILE A 177 7.26 -6.06 10.83
C ILE A 177 7.20 -7.24 11.77
N THR A 178 6.75 -7.02 13.01
CA THR A 178 6.50 -8.11 13.98
C THR A 178 5.03 -8.18 14.32
N ASP A 179 4.48 -9.39 14.30
CA ASP A 179 3.14 -9.69 14.81
C ASP A 179 3.21 -9.85 16.34
N CYS A 180 2.59 -8.93 17.08
CA CYS A 180 2.51 -8.96 18.54
C CYS A 180 1.18 -9.54 19.05
N SER A 181 0.59 -10.46 18.28
CA SER A 181 -0.71 -11.12 18.50
C SER A 181 -1.91 -10.19 18.26
N THR A 182 -1.93 -9.00 18.87
CA THR A 182 -3.08 -8.06 18.79
C THR A 182 -2.79 -6.79 18.01
N PHE A 183 -1.53 -6.57 17.62
CA PHE A 183 -1.08 -5.42 16.85
C PHE A 183 0.24 -5.74 16.15
N TYR A 184 0.62 -4.89 15.20
CA TYR A 184 1.92 -4.94 14.56
C TYR A 184 2.83 -3.84 15.09
N VAL A 185 4.14 -4.12 15.12
CA VAL A 185 5.18 -3.12 15.27
C VAL A 185 6.13 -3.14 14.09
N PHE A 186 6.62 -1.97 13.72
CA PHE A 186 7.38 -1.73 12.50
C PHE A 186 8.75 -1.17 12.87
N LEU A 187 9.83 -1.84 12.47
CA LEU A 187 11.16 -1.27 12.53
C LEU A 187 11.34 -0.37 11.31
N LEU A 188 11.17 0.93 11.52
CA LEU A 188 11.27 1.94 10.47
C LEU A 188 12.63 2.62 10.51
N ILE A 189 13.16 2.94 9.34
CA ILE A 189 14.37 3.75 9.16
C ILE A 189 14.02 5.03 8.39
N ASP A 190 14.92 6.02 8.41
CA ASP A 190 14.74 7.21 7.58
C ASP A 190 14.65 6.83 6.08
N PRO A 191 13.60 7.27 5.36
CA PRO A 191 13.53 7.08 3.92
C PRO A 191 14.68 7.78 3.18
N PRO A 192 15.03 7.32 1.96
CA PRO A 192 16.19 7.82 1.23
C PRO A 192 16.07 9.26 0.70
N ALA A 193 14.90 9.90 0.81
CA ALA A 193 14.65 11.28 0.41
C ALA A 193 13.57 11.93 1.30
N CYS A 194 13.53 13.26 1.35
CA CYS A 194 12.51 13.98 2.12
C CYS A 194 11.14 14.04 1.40
N ASN A 195 10.97 13.70 0.14
CA ASN A 195 9.59 13.71 -0.40
C ASN A 195 8.81 12.42 -0.08
N LEU A 196 9.25 11.65 0.93
CA LEU A 196 8.82 10.28 1.21
C LEU A 196 8.26 10.17 2.64
N ARG A 197 7.21 9.36 2.80
CA ARG A 197 6.62 9.07 4.10
C ARG A 197 5.96 7.70 4.16
N TYR A 198 6.05 7.01 5.30
CA TYR A 198 5.27 5.79 5.52
C TYR A 198 3.79 6.14 5.72
N CYS A 199 2.93 5.61 4.84
CA CYS A 199 1.48 5.69 4.99
C CYS A 199 0.95 4.73 6.03
N THR A 200 -0.26 5.01 6.51
CA THR A 200 -1.00 4.13 7.42
C THR A 200 -2.47 3.99 7.05
N VAL A 201 -3.05 2.84 7.42
CA VAL A 201 -4.47 2.47 7.31
C VAL A 201 -4.99 1.86 8.60
#